data_AF-A0A7R9KEB9-F1
#
_entry.id   AF-A0A7R9KEB9-F1
#
_cell.length_a   1.000
_cell.length_b   1.000
_cell.length_c   1.000
_cell.angle_alpha   90.00
_cell.angle_beta   90.00
_cell.angle_gamma   90.00
#
_symmetry.space_group_name_H-M   'P 1'
#
loop_
_entity.id
_entity.type
_entity.pdbx_description
1 polymer ?
#
loop_
_entity_poly.entity_id
_entity_poly.type
_entity_poly.pdbx_seq_one_letter_code
_entity_poly.pdbx_strand_id
1 'polypeptide(L)'
;MKFKFLKYKSFYVTIGSVSLISRHVFAFSFGYFGQSLVSKYNLFGKNEIKSTTFDENKDYIHLNEELNSSYSEDTVSESSTTHLQLLGLIQSTNRDNRVSETAISAIANTILNDFQYREIAQSCDFKTGLRLARTPGVSPKLFLPPLRTHYFTTAANPKPVYDFNKFVLNMLNKAYNCGADQTEDFDCTRLFTQLSIEKLEMGRHSQQIEEPFDFTDIQTFKPLSSDESPKVNSLFLQAISQNILCDKTHCKALVDNGLFLVLHYLRNNYSNVELHDWIAQTLANLSVYKDFHSHFWSTNWFGVLVEWLQSDRLEWSLSAAKILYNLNEDSNENLLPDSIYVLNPIFHDKIDKNVDIVLVHGLLGGTFKTWRQNDTEKDVKGATNSYTRCWPQKWLASDIPDIRLLAVNYQTYISNWSIECQDNKSIFTLKQRSAQLLKDLASSRVGEKPIIWISHSMGGLIVKQMLVDINESNDPKLKSILNQTKGIVFYSVPHKGTEMAVWTPYLQKIISPSSELLELRKGIN
;
A
#
# COMPACT_ATOMS: atom_id res chain seq x y z
N MET A 1 7.88 -10.78 -28.04
CA MET A 1 6.64 -10.56 -28.81
C MET A 1 6.48 -9.05 -29.00
N LYS A 2 6.75 -8.51 -30.19
CA LYS A 2 6.59 -7.06 -30.47
C LYS A 2 5.13 -6.79 -30.81
N PHE A 3 4.44 -5.97 -30.03
CA PHE A 3 3.09 -5.51 -30.35
C PHE A 3 3.17 -4.36 -31.35
N LYS A 4 2.58 -4.54 -32.53
CA LYS A 4 2.28 -3.46 -33.48
C LYS A 4 0.89 -2.92 -33.13
N PHE A 5 0.81 -1.66 -32.71
CA PHE A 5 -0.47 -0.98 -32.52
C PHE A 5 -1.04 -0.56 -33.88
N LEU A 6 -2.19 -1.14 -34.26
CA LEU A 6 -3.02 -0.66 -35.36
C LEU A 6 -4.03 0.33 -34.80
N LYS A 7 -3.98 1.55 -35.32
CA LYS A 7 -4.85 2.67 -34.96
C LYS A 7 -6.13 2.59 -35.78
N TYR A 8 -7.26 2.14 -35.23
CA TYR A 8 -8.60 2.41 -35.80
C TYR A 8 -9.73 2.42 -34.77
N LYS A 9 -10.77 3.17 -35.14
CA LYS A 9 -11.96 3.62 -34.40
C LYS A 9 -12.66 2.53 -33.56
N SER A 10 -13.02 2.95 -32.35
CA SER A 10 -14.08 2.45 -31.46
C SER A 10 -14.57 1.03 -31.71
N PHE A 11 -14.01 0.06 -30.99
CA PHE A 11 -14.67 -1.22 -30.71
C PHE A 11 -14.34 -1.69 -29.29
N TYR A 12 -15.38 -2.17 -28.60
CA TYR A 12 -15.26 -2.95 -27.36
C TYR A 12 -14.53 -4.25 -27.68
N VAL A 13 -13.37 -4.48 -27.06
CA VAL A 13 -12.68 -5.76 -27.14
C VAL A 13 -13.12 -6.60 -25.95
N THR A 14 -14.09 -7.49 -26.17
CA THR A 14 -14.29 -8.64 -25.29
C THR A 14 -13.29 -9.71 -25.74
N ILE A 15 -12.22 -9.93 -24.96
CA ILE A 15 -11.35 -11.08 -25.20
C ILE A 15 -12.16 -12.32 -24.86
N GLY A 16 -12.51 -13.09 -25.89
CA GLY A 16 -13.29 -14.33 -25.78
C GLY A 16 -12.62 -15.32 -24.84
N SER A 17 -13.46 -16.06 -24.13
CA SER A 17 -13.13 -17.14 -23.20
C SER A 17 -12.05 -18.07 -23.77
N VAL A 18 -10.84 -17.97 -23.22
CA VAL A 18 -9.85 -19.03 -23.32
C VAL A 18 -10.09 -19.94 -22.12
N SER A 19 -10.61 -21.14 -22.36
CA SER A 19 -10.83 -22.19 -21.36
C SER A 19 -9.52 -22.84 -20.87
N LEU A 20 -8.48 -22.02 -20.66
CA LEU A 20 -7.17 -22.40 -20.14
C LEU A 20 -6.73 -21.33 -19.15
N ILE A 21 -7.50 -21.14 -18.08
CA ILE A 21 -6.94 -20.65 -16.83
C ILE A 21 -6.97 -21.81 -15.85
N SER A 22 -5.75 -22.20 -15.52
CA SER A 22 -5.32 -23.41 -14.86
C SER A 22 -6.00 -23.65 -13.51
N ARG A 23 -6.23 -24.95 -13.27
CA ARG A 23 -6.73 -25.67 -12.08
C ARG A 23 -6.05 -25.36 -10.72
N HIS A 24 -5.28 -24.28 -10.59
CA HIS A 24 -4.46 -23.99 -9.41
C HIS A 24 -5.13 -23.13 -8.34
N VAL A 25 -6.26 -22.47 -8.66
CA VAL A 25 -6.98 -21.62 -7.68
C VAL A 25 -7.76 -22.45 -6.65
N PHE A 26 -8.08 -23.72 -6.93
CA PHE A 26 -8.89 -24.56 -6.03
C PHE A 26 -8.17 -25.78 -5.44
N ALA A 27 -6.95 -26.11 -5.89
CA ALA A 27 -6.16 -27.18 -5.28
C ALA A 27 -5.71 -26.85 -3.85
N PHE A 28 -5.77 -25.57 -3.45
CA PHE A 28 -5.43 -25.12 -2.10
C PHE A 28 -6.54 -25.34 -1.06
N SER A 29 -7.77 -25.72 -1.47
CA SER A 29 -8.90 -25.86 -0.54
C SER A 29 -9.29 -27.30 -0.19
N PHE A 30 -8.66 -28.33 -0.77
CA PHE A 30 -8.87 -29.72 -0.37
C PHE A 30 -7.55 -30.49 -0.31
N GLY A 31 -7.05 -30.72 0.90
CA GLY A 31 -5.98 -31.66 1.16
C GLY A 31 -6.32 -33.07 0.66
N TYR A 32 -5.32 -33.75 0.10
CA TYR A 32 -5.21 -35.18 -0.20
C TYR A 32 -6.20 -35.88 -1.15
N PHE A 33 -7.41 -35.37 -1.40
CA PHE A 33 -8.39 -36.12 -2.21
C PHE A 33 -8.26 -35.93 -3.74
N GLY A 34 -7.63 -34.86 -4.20
CA GLY A 34 -7.58 -34.47 -5.62
C GLY A 34 -6.53 -35.19 -6.49
N GLN A 35 -5.56 -35.88 -5.91
CA GLN A 35 -4.44 -36.47 -6.68
C GLN A 35 -4.79 -37.81 -7.37
N SER A 36 -5.84 -38.52 -6.95
CA SER A 36 -6.15 -39.87 -7.43
C SER A 36 -6.74 -39.92 -8.87
N LEU A 37 -7.32 -38.82 -9.35
CA LEU A 37 -8.05 -38.79 -10.63
C LEU A 37 -7.18 -38.47 -11.86
N VAL A 38 -6.02 -37.84 -11.68
CA VAL A 38 -5.17 -37.37 -12.80
C VAL A 38 -4.26 -38.48 -13.34
N SER A 39 -3.95 -39.50 -12.54
CA SER A 39 -3.13 -40.66 -12.95
C SER A 39 -3.83 -41.57 -13.97
N LYS A 40 -5.16 -41.51 -14.09
CA LYS A 40 -5.94 -42.53 -14.82
C LYS A 40 -6.10 -42.29 -16.33
N TYR A 41 -5.78 -41.10 -16.84
CA TYR A 41 -6.04 -40.74 -18.25
C TYR A 41 -4.84 -40.01 -18.87
N ASN A 42 -3.84 -40.80 -19.30
CA ASN A 42 -2.68 -40.37 -20.08
C ASN A 42 -3.11 -39.73 -21.40
N LEU A 43 -3.12 -38.40 -21.47
CA LEU A 43 -3.40 -37.64 -22.68
C LEU A 43 -2.34 -36.56 -22.88
N PHE A 44 -1.67 -36.67 -24.03
CA PHE A 44 -0.89 -35.68 -24.79
C PHE A 44 0.63 -35.92 -24.91
N GLY A 45 1.01 -36.14 -26.18
CA GLY A 45 2.34 -36.45 -26.69
C GLY A 45 3.19 -35.22 -26.96
N LYS A 46 4.48 -35.50 -27.10
CA LYS A 46 5.58 -34.58 -27.36
C LYS A 46 5.51 -34.05 -28.80
N ASN A 47 5.89 -32.78 -29.00
CA ASN A 47 6.51 -32.35 -30.26
C ASN A 47 7.53 -31.22 -30.01
N GLU A 48 8.61 -31.32 -30.77
CA GLU A 48 9.91 -30.68 -30.59
C GLU A 48 10.02 -29.26 -31.16
N ILE A 49 10.98 -28.53 -30.61
CA ILE A 49 11.40 -27.16 -30.93
C ILE A 49 12.41 -27.18 -32.09
N LYS A 50 12.33 -26.19 -32.99
CA LYS A 50 13.47 -25.81 -33.84
C LYS A 50 13.87 -24.36 -33.59
N SER A 51 15.16 -24.18 -33.28
CA SER A 51 15.85 -22.92 -33.04
C SER A 51 16.29 -22.25 -34.35
N THR A 52 16.29 -20.92 -34.39
CA THR A 52 17.11 -20.14 -35.31
C THR A 52 17.74 -18.97 -34.57
N THR A 53 19.07 -18.96 -34.59
CA THR A 53 20.01 -17.93 -34.11
C THR A 53 19.97 -16.67 -34.98
N PHE A 54 20.16 -15.49 -34.37
CA PHE A 54 20.61 -14.29 -35.09
C PHE A 54 21.49 -13.40 -34.20
N ASP A 55 22.41 -12.76 -34.91
CA ASP A 55 23.71 -12.20 -34.55
C ASP A 55 23.70 -10.98 -33.61
N GLU A 56 24.75 -10.88 -32.82
CA GLU A 56 25.12 -9.73 -32.00
C GLU A 56 25.93 -8.71 -32.83
N ASN A 57 25.71 -7.43 -32.52
CA ASN A 57 26.53 -6.23 -32.81
C ASN A 57 25.93 -5.18 -33.75
N LYS A 58 26.17 -3.91 -33.34
CA LYS A 58 25.81 -2.59 -33.91
C LYS A 58 24.55 -2.00 -33.28
N ASP A 59 24.53 -0.91 -32.51
CA ASP A 59 25.42 0.25 -32.38
C ASP A 59 25.30 0.85 -30.96
N TYR A 60 26.42 1.20 -30.30
CA TYR A 60 26.46 1.98 -29.07
C TYR A 60 27.07 3.36 -29.36
N ILE A 61 26.43 4.43 -28.86
CA ILE A 61 26.96 5.80 -28.91
C ILE A 61 27.70 6.07 -27.58
N HIS A 62 29.00 6.29 -27.66
CA HIS A 62 29.85 6.77 -26.57
C HIS A 62 29.60 8.27 -26.31
N LEU A 63 29.46 8.65 -25.04
CA LEU A 63 29.54 10.05 -24.59
C LEU A 63 30.92 10.28 -23.97
N ASN A 64 31.66 11.24 -24.52
CA ASN A 64 33.03 11.58 -24.15
C ASN A 64 33.14 12.15 -22.73
N GLU A 65 34.01 11.54 -21.93
CA GLU A 65 34.65 12.13 -20.75
C GLU A 65 35.90 12.89 -21.20
N GLU A 66 35.80 14.20 -21.43
CA GLU A 66 36.97 15.08 -21.46
C GLU A 66 36.60 16.45 -20.91
N LEU A 67 36.97 16.70 -19.65
CA LEU A 67 37.24 18.04 -19.09
C LEU A 67 38.14 17.86 -17.86
N ASN A 68 39.40 17.50 -18.11
CA ASN A 68 40.50 17.69 -17.17
C ASN A 68 41.51 18.63 -17.82
N SER A 69 41.54 19.89 -17.38
CA SER A 69 42.71 20.75 -17.56
C SER A 69 42.92 21.63 -16.33
N SER A 70 43.89 21.22 -15.52
CA SER A 70 44.89 22.02 -14.81
C SER A 70 44.44 23.35 -14.17
N TYR A 71 44.40 23.42 -12.84
CA TYR A 71 44.91 24.56 -12.06
C TYR A 71 45.34 24.10 -10.65
N SER A 72 46.28 24.85 -10.10
CA SER A 72 47.26 24.56 -9.06
C SER A 72 46.74 24.29 -7.65
N GLU A 73 47.50 23.47 -6.91
CA GLU A 73 47.50 23.37 -5.45
C GLU A 73 47.83 24.73 -4.82
N ASP A 74 46.84 25.36 -4.17
CA ASP A 74 46.94 25.86 -2.79
C ASP A 74 45.63 26.56 -2.37
N THR A 75 45.28 26.37 -1.10
CA THR A 75 44.25 27.03 -0.27
C THR A 75 42.88 26.34 -0.10
N VAL A 76 42.65 26.00 1.16
CA VAL A 76 41.48 25.38 1.78
C VAL A 76 40.23 26.28 1.67
N SER A 77 39.08 25.68 1.35
CA SER A 77 37.68 26.10 1.65
C SER A 77 36.67 26.37 0.52
N GLU A 78 36.81 25.80 -0.69
CA GLU A 78 35.74 25.90 -1.72
C GLU A 78 34.73 24.74 -1.76
N SER A 79 34.99 23.59 -1.12
CA SER A 79 34.05 22.45 -1.14
C SER A 79 33.00 22.47 -0.02
N SER A 80 33.18 23.27 1.02
CA SER A 80 32.32 23.28 2.21
C SER A 80 31.05 24.12 2.04
N THR A 81 31.01 24.98 1.02
CA THR A 81 29.95 25.98 0.81
C THR A 81 28.91 25.56 -0.22
N THR A 82 29.18 24.55 -1.05
CA THR A 82 28.31 24.21 -2.19
C THR A 82 26.99 23.56 -1.77
N HIS A 83 26.99 22.63 -0.79
CA HIS A 83 25.76 21.96 -0.35
C HIS A 83 24.86 22.87 0.48
N LEU A 84 25.42 23.74 1.33
CA LEU A 84 24.66 24.75 2.08
C LEU A 84 24.11 25.85 1.18
N GLN A 85 24.85 26.25 0.14
CA GLN A 85 24.32 27.14 -0.89
C GLN A 85 23.13 26.51 -1.60
N LEU A 86 23.23 25.24 -2.02
CA LEU A 86 22.11 24.52 -2.62
C LEU A 86 20.92 24.44 -1.66
N LEU A 87 21.15 24.17 -0.37
CA LEU A 87 20.08 24.16 0.63
C LEU A 87 19.41 25.53 0.76
N GLY A 88 20.20 26.60 0.79
CA GLY A 88 19.70 27.98 0.78
C GLY A 88 18.91 28.31 -0.49
N LEU A 89 19.27 27.76 -1.65
CA LEU A 89 18.49 27.88 -2.89
C LEU A 89 17.14 27.18 -2.78
N ILE A 90 17.09 26.03 -2.10
CA ILE A 90 15.85 25.25 -1.93
C ILE A 90 14.86 25.98 -1.02
N GLN A 91 15.36 26.53 0.08
CA GLN A 91 14.57 27.19 1.13
C GLN A 91 14.23 28.66 0.85
N SER A 92 14.77 29.24 -0.23
CA SER A 92 14.50 30.64 -0.58
C SER A 92 13.04 30.85 -1.04
N THR A 93 12.32 31.74 -0.37
CA THR A 93 10.90 32.08 -0.66
C THR A 93 10.71 32.97 -1.90
N ASN A 94 11.79 33.52 -2.46
CA ASN A 94 11.76 34.59 -3.46
C ASN A 94 12.29 34.16 -4.84
N ARG A 95 12.42 32.85 -5.10
CA ARG A 95 13.06 32.34 -6.32
C ARG A 95 12.10 31.48 -7.15
N ASP A 96 12.39 31.43 -8.45
CA ASP A 96 11.71 30.56 -9.40
C ASP A 96 11.73 29.10 -8.90
N ASN A 97 10.56 28.47 -8.84
CA ASN A 97 10.38 27.07 -8.48
C ASN A 97 11.35 26.15 -9.25
N ARG A 98 11.70 26.49 -10.50
CA ARG A 98 12.67 25.75 -11.32
C ARG A 98 14.06 25.69 -10.69
N VAL A 99 14.54 26.80 -10.12
CA VAL A 99 15.87 26.87 -9.47
C VAL A 99 15.89 26.01 -8.21
N SER A 100 14.82 26.10 -7.42
CA SER A 100 14.66 25.30 -6.21
C SER A 100 14.62 23.80 -6.54
N GLU A 101 13.88 23.40 -7.59
CA GLU A 101 13.82 22.00 -8.06
C GLU A 101 15.16 21.47 -8.58
N THR A 102 15.90 22.27 -9.35
CA THR A 102 17.25 21.89 -9.81
C THR A 102 18.20 21.72 -8.62
N ALA A 103 18.12 22.59 -7.61
CA ALA A 103 18.93 22.47 -6.40
C ALA A 103 18.60 21.20 -5.60
N ILE A 104 17.32 20.83 -5.46
CA ILE A 104 16.90 19.57 -4.84
C ILE A 104 17.50 18.37 -5.58
N SER A 105 17.36 18.34 -6.90
CA SER A 105 17.89 17.25 -7.72
C SER A 105 19.42 17.16 -7.63
N ALA A 106 20.11 18.30 -7.55
CA ALA A 106 21.55 18.34 -7.35
C ALA A 106 21.95 17.75 -5.98
N ILE A 107 21.32 18.17 -4.88
CA ILE A 107 21.61 17.62 -3.54
C ILE A 107 21.33 16.11 -3.50
N ALA A 108 20.19 15.67 -4.02
CA ALA A 108 19.79 14.26 -3.96
C ALA A 108 20.75 13.32 -4.71
N ASN A 109 21.39 13.81 -5.79
CA ASN A 109 22.30 13.03 -6.62
C ASN A 109 23.78 13.20 -6.27
N THR A 110 24.12 14.12 -5.36
CA THR A 110 25.53 14.37 -5.00
C THR A 110 25.98 13.37 -3.94
N ILE A 111 27.15 12.76 -4.16
CA ILE A 111 27.81 11.93 -3.14
C ILE A 111 28.46 12.86 -2.11
N LEU A 112 27.96 12.81 -0.88
CA LEU A 112 28.41 13.66 0.23
C LEU A 112 29.19 12.86 1.27
N ASN A 113 30.02 13.56 2.05
CA ASN A 113 30.66 12.99 3.23
C ASN A 113 29.67 12.94 4.41
N ASP A 114 29.91 12.05 5.38
CA ASP A 114 28.98 11.82 6.51
C ASP A 114 28.70 13.07 7.37
N PHE A 115 29.61 14.05 7.40
CA PHE A 115 29.34 15.32 8.10
C PHE A 115 28.39 16.21 7.29
N GLN A 116 28.54 16.27 5.96
CA GLN A 116 27.68 17.08 5.08
C GLN A 116 26.26 16.52 5.07
N TYR A 117 26.11 15.18 5.04
CA TYR A 117 24.81 14.53 5.20
C TYR A 117 24.13 14.97 6.51
N ARG A 118 24.87 14.94 7.63
CA ARG A 118 24.34 15.35 8.94
C ARG A 118 23.99 16.83 9.00
N GLU A 119 24.83 17.69 8.44
CA GLU A 119 24.62 19.13 8.42
C GLU A 119 23.36 19.49 7.62
N ILE A 120 23.17 18.87 6.44
CA ILE A 120 21.94 19.04 5.64
C ILE A 120 20.74 18.50 6.42
N ALA A 121 20.83 17.28 6.96
CA ALA A 121 19.73 16.66 7.71
C ALA A 121 19.27 17.51 8.90
N GLN A 122 20.19 18.20 9.58
CA GLN A 122 19.91 19.10 10.70
C GLN A 122 19.34 20.46 10.26
N SER A 123 19.61 20.87 9.02
CA SER A 123 19.24 22.19 8.48
C SER A 123 17.98 22.15 7.62
N CYS A 124 17.51 20.97 7.21
CA CYS A 124 16.26 20.79 6.50
C CYS A 124 15.05 21.18 7.36
N ASP A 125 14.06 21.80 6.74
CA ASP A 125 12.72 21.96 7.29
C ASP A 125 11.76 20.89 6.73
N PHE A 126 10.52 20.86 7.23
CA PHE A 126 9.50 19.90 6.77
C PHE A 126 9.35 19.90 5.24
N LYS A 127 9.21 21.09 4.64
CA LYS A 127 8.96 21.23 3.20
C LYS A 127 10.14 20.78 2.36
N THR A 128 11.36 21.15 2.74
CA THR A 128 12.60 20.72 2.07
C THR A 128 12.78 19.21 2.20
N GLY A 129 12.60 18.68 3.42
CA GLY A 129 12.65 17.26 3.68
C GLY A 129 11.65 16.47 2.84
N LEU A 130 10.43 16.97 2.68
CA LEU A 130 9.38 16.28 1.92
C LEU A 130 9.72 16.23 0.43
N ARG A 131 10.22 17.34 -0.12
CA ARG A 131 10.62 17.39 -1.54
C ARG A 131 11.85 16.51 -1.81
N LEU A 132 12.83 16.49 -0.90
CA LEU A 132 13.95 15.55 -0.96
C LEU A 132 13.45 14.10 -0.90
N ALA A 133 12.56 13.76 0.04
CA ALA A 133 12.05 12.40 0.22
C ALA A 133 11.28 11.88 -1.01
N ARG A 134 10.69 12.80 -1.78
CA ARG A 134 9.99 12.50 -3.03
C ARG A 134 10.90 12.55 -4.27
N THR A 135 12.21 12.71 -4.10
CA THR A 135 13.18 12.70 -5.20
C THR A 135 13.73 11.28 -5.42
N PRO A 136 13.73 10.76 -6.67
CA PRO A 136 14.26 9.43 -6.96
C PRO A 136 15.73 9.28 -6.52
N GLY A 137 16.08 8.15 -5.91
CA GLY A 137 17.46 7.82 -5.55
C GLY A 137 18.07 8.60 -4.39
N VAL A 138 17.28 9.42 -3.69
CA VAL A 138 17.75 10.21 -2.55
C VAL A 138 18.30 9.30 -1.43
N SER A 139 19.46 9.66 -0.88
CA SER A 139 20.07 8.91 0.21
C SER A 139 19.29 9.09 1.52
N PRO A 140 18.92 8.02 2.24
CA PRO A 140 18.32 8.11 3.58
C PRO A 140 19.19 8.89 4.59
N LYS A 141 20.51 8.98 4.35
CA LYS A 141 21.45 9.75 5.18
C LYS A 141 21.18 11.27 5.19
N LEU A 142 20.39 11.78 4.24
CA LEU A 142 19.96 13.18 4.20
C LEU A 142 18.85 13.50 5.24
N PHE A 143 18.39 12.49 5.98
CA PHE A 143 17.37 12.63 7.00
C PHE A 143 17.95 12.26 8.37
N LEU A 144 17.41 12.87 9.42
CA LEU A 144 17.78 12.50 10.78
C LEU A 144 17.40 11.03 11.03
N PRO A 145 18.23 10.28 11.78
CA PRO A 145 17.93 8.89 12.07
C PRO A 145 16.63 8.78 12.89
N PRO A 146 15.92 7.63 12.79
CA PRO A 146 14.73 7.35 13.59
C PRO A 146 14.98 7.62 15.08
N LEU A 147 13.95 8.09 15.79
CA LEU A 147 14.06 8.34 17.23
C LEU A 147 14.48 7.07 17.98
N ARG A 148 15.53 7.17 18.79
CA ARG A 148 16.04 6.04 19.57
C ARG A 148 15.09 5.68 20.69
N THR A 149 14.52 4.47 20.66
CA THR A 149 13.53 4.01 21.65
C THR A 149 14.13 3.34 22.89
N HIS A 150 15.37 3.66 23.22
CA HIS A 150 16.14 3.11 24.35
C HIS A 150 15.60 3.47 25.75
N TYR A 151 14.62 4.37 25.83
CA TYR A 151 13.93 4.73 27.07
C TYR A 151 12.86 3.71 27.51
N PHE A 152 12.46 2.77 26.63
CA PHE A 152 11.53 1.68 26.96
C PHE A 152 12.24 0.42 27.48
N THR A 153 11.65 -0.26 28.47
CA THR A 153 12.13 -1.54 29.02
C THR A 153 12.13 -2.65 27.99
N THR A 154 13.25 -3.35 27.86
CA THR A 154 13.35 -4.62 27.13
C THR A 154 13.95 -5.70 28.02
N ALA A 155 13.72 -6.97 27.70
CA ALA A 155 14.36 -8.10 28.39
C ALA A 155 15.90 -8.05 28.34
N ALA A 156 16.46 -7.38 27.32
CA ALA A 156 17.91 -7.21 27.13
C ALA A 156 18.49 -5.95 27.81
N ASN A 157 17.66 -5.00 28.25
CA ASN A 157 18.11 -3.76 28.91
C ASN A 157 17.24 -3.44 30.15
N PRO A 158 17.64 -3.93 31.34
CA PRO A 158 16.83 -3.84 32.56
C PRO A 158 16.89 -2.50 33.31
N LYS A 159 17.61 -1.49 32.78
CA LYS A 159 17.62 -0.10 33.34
C LYS A 159 16.99 0.96 32.41
N PRO A 160 15.73 0.83 32.01
CA PRO A 160 15.00 1.80 31.20
C PRO A 160 14.32 2.88 32.05
N VAL A 161 13.82 3.91 31.38
CA VAL A 161 13.08 5.03 32.00
C VAL A 161 11.58 4.70 32.12
N TYR A 162 11.03 3.91 31.19
CA TYR A 162 9.59 3.61 31.12
C TYR A 162 9.29 2.14 30.72
N ASP A 163 8.26 1.55 31.32
CA ASP A 163 7.69 0.26 30.92
C ASP A 163 6.84 0.40 29.65
N PHE A 164 7.18 -0.35 28.59
CA PHE A 164 6.48 -0.29 27.30
C PHE A 164 5.02 -0.74 27.40
N ASN A 165 4.72 -1.84 28.09
CA ASN A 165 3.36 -2.34 28.24
C ASN A 165 2.50 -1.36 29.02
N LYS A 166 3.06 -0.73 30.07
CA LYS A 166 2.39 0.33 30.81
C LYS A 166 2.15 1.57 29.96
N PHE A 167 3.10 1.91 29.07
CA PHE A 167 2.95 3.03 28.14
C PHE A 167 1.79 2.79 27.16
N VAL A 168 1.76 1.61 26.52
CA VAL A 168 0.68 1.22 25.60
C VAL A 168 -0.66 1.14 26.32
N LEU A 169 -0.70 0.57 27.54
CA LEU A 169 -1.91 0.52 28.37
C LEU A 169 -2.50 1.91 28.64
N ASN A 170 -1.65 2.88 29.00
CA ASN A 170 -2.11 4.25 29.23
C ASN A 170 -2.66 4.89 27.95
N MET A 171 -1.98 4.69 26.81
CA MET A 171 -2.43 5.19 25.51
C MET A 171 -3.79 4.59 25.11
N LEU A 172 -3.96 3.28 25.24
CA LEU A 172 -5.22 2.60 24.93
C LEU A 172 -6.35 3.01 25.87
N ASN A 173 -6.07 3.17 27.17
CA ASN A 173 -7.04 3.70 28.13
C ASN A 173 -7.50 5.12 27.76
N LYS A 174 -6.62 5.98 27.24
CA LYS A 174 -7.02 7.31 26.76
C LYS A 174 -7.94 7.20 25.55
N ALA A 175 -7.59 6.36 24.58
CA ALA A 175 -8.44 6.14 23.40
C ALA A 175 -9.80 5.53 23.77
N TYR A 176 -9.84 4.55 24.67
CA TYR A 176 -11.09 3.92 25.15
C TYR A 176 -12.07 4.90 25.80
N ASN A 177 -11.54 5.89 26.53
CA ASN A 177 -12.36 6.89 27.22
C ASN A 177 -12.72 8.10 26.34
N CYS A 178 -12.16 8.20 25.13
CA CYS A 178 -12.54 9.21 24.16
C CYS A 178 -13.83 8.76 23.47
N GLY A 179 -14.95 9.49 23.67
CA GLY A 179 -16.24 9.17 23.03
C GLY A 179 -17.27 8.48 23.93
N ALA A 180 -17.04 8.40 25.25
CA ALA A 180 -17.95 7.78 26.22
C ALA A 180 -19.38 8.38 26.29
N ASP A 181 -19.61 9.55 25.68
CA ASP A 181 -20.91 10.22 25.62
C ASP A 181 -21.76 9.84 24.38
N GLN A 182 -21.22 9.05 23.45
CA GLN A 182 -21.96 8.55 22.28
C GLN A 182 -22.48 7.15 22.56
N THR A 183 -23.67 7.09 23.16
CA THR A 183 -24.46 5.86 23.24
C THR A 183 -24.96 5.51 21.84
N GLU A 184 -24.53 4.35 21.33
CA GLU A 184 -24.89 3.66 20.06
C GLU A 184 -23.69 3.56 19.07
N ASP A 185 -23.30 2.31 18.77
CA ASP A 185 -22.48 1.83 17.63
C ASP A 185 -20.94 2.01 17.57
N PHE A 186 -20.16 1.59 18.58
CA PHE A 186 -18.72 1.30 18.39
C PHE A 186 -18.26 -0.02 19.01
N ASP A 187 -18.91 -1.11 18.62
CA ASP A 187 -18.76 -2.39 19.31
C ASP A 187 -17.36 -3.01 19.11
N CYS A 188 -16.74 -2.88 17.93
CA CYS A 188 -15.44 -3.53 17.65
C CYS A 188 -14.23 -2.73 18.15
N THR A 189 -14.23 -1.41 17.93
CA THR A 189 -13.19 -0.53 18.46
C THR A 189 -13.14 -0.67 19.97
N ARG A 190 -14.31 -0.64 20.64
CA ARG A 190 -14.40 -0.80 22.09
C ARG A 190 -13.99 -2.21 22.53
N LEU A 191 -14.48 -3.26 21.87
CA LEU A 191 -14.14 -4.66 22.18
C LEU A 191 -12.64 -4.93 22.10
N PHE A 192 -11.99 -4.66 20.97
CA PHE A 192 -10.56 -4.92 20.81
C PHE A 192 -9.71 -4.05 21.75
N THR A 193 -10.13 -2.81 21.99
CA THR A 193 -9.44 -1.94 22.97
C THR A 193 -9.56 -2.48 24.38
N GLN A 194 -10.75 -2.92 24.80
CA GLN A 194 -10.98 -3.52 26.11
C GLN A 194 -10.20 -4.81 26.28
N LEU A 195 -10.29 -5.75 25.33
CA LEU A 195 -9.54 -7.01 25.36
C LEU A 195 -8.03 -6.77 25.43
N SER A 196 -7.52 -5.76 24.71
CA SER A 196 -6.12 -5.39 24.78
C SER A 196 -5.73 -4.80 26.14
N ILE A 197 -6.57 -3.96 26.74
CA ILE A 197 -6.36 -3.39 28.08
C ILE A 197 -6.33 -4.50 29.12
N GLU A 198 -7.35 -5.36 29.12
CA GLU A 198 -7.48 -6.51 30.00
C GLU A 198 -6.25 -7.44 29.91
N LYS A 199 -5.78 -7.73 28.70
CA LYS A 199 -4.57 -8.54 28.48
C LYS A 199 -3.31 -7.88 29.03
N LEU A 200 -3.15 -6.57 28.87
CA LEU A 200 -2.01 -5.82 29.39
C LEU A 200 -2.01 -5.73 30.92
N GLU A 201 -3.19 -5.67 31.54
CA GLU A 201 -3.36 -5.69 33.00
C GLU A 201 -3.14 -7.09 33.57
N MET A 202 -3.69 -8.13 32.92
CA MET A 202 -3.53 -9.54 33.30
C MET A 202 -2.12 -10.08 33.06
N GLY A 203 -1.26 -9.42 32.29
CA GLY A 203 0.17 -9.72 32.23
C GLY A 203 0.90 -9.69 33.59
N ARG A 204 0.23 -9.24 34.67
CA ARG A 204 0.68 -9.37 36.06
C ARG A 204 0.27 -10.67 36.78
N HIS A 205 -0.72 -11.41 36.28
CA HIS A 205 -1.23 -12.65 36.85
C HIS A 205 -1.51 -13.67 35.73
N SER A 206 -0.61 -14.64 35.58
CA SER A 206 -0.50 -15.55 34.43
C SER A 206 -1.76 -16.35 34.03
N GLN A 207 -1.88 -16.52 32.70
CA GLN A 207 -2.53 -17.58 31.90
C GLN A 207 -4.03 -17.86 32.09
N GLN A 208 -4.87 -17.29 31.21
CA GLN A 208 -6.02 -17.96 30.54
C GLN A 208 -6.87 -16.96 29.72
N ILE A 209 -6.25 -16.33 28.71
CA ILE A 209 -7.03 -15.83 27.56
C ILE A 209 -6.40 -16.51 26.37
N GLU A 210 -7.06 -17.55 25.87
CA GLU A 210 -6.79 -18.08 24.52
C GLU A 210 -6.80 -16.86 23.59
N GLU A 211 -5.71 -16.66 22.85
CA GLU A 211 -5.71 -15.58 21.86
C GLU A 211 -6.90 -15.83 20.94
N PRO A 212 -7.82 -14.86 20.79
CA PRO A 212 -8.90 -14.99 19.84
C PRO A 212 -8.27 -15.29 18.48
N PHE A 213 -8.57 -16.47 17.97
CA PHE A 213 -8.10 -16.89 16.67
C PHE A 213 -8.98 -16.19 15.66
N ASP A 214 -8.55 -15.04 15.15
CA ASP A 214 -9.08 -14.62 13.86
C ASP A 214 -8.22 -13.67 13.02
N PHE A 215 -7.97 -14.19 11.83
CA PHE A 215 -7.32 -13.57 10.71
C PHE A 215 -8.40 -12.88 9.89
N THR A 216 -8.53 -11.57 10.04
CA THR A 216 -9.27 -10.73 9.06
C THR A 216 -8.59 -10.70 7.67
N ASP A 217 -7.63 -11.58 7.43
CA ASP A 217 -7.33 -12.08 6.11
C ASP A 217 -6.77 -13.51 6.26
N ILE A 218 -7.49 -14.52 5.76
CA ILE A 218 -6.92 -15.88 5.54
C ILE A 218 -5.67 -15.85 4.61
N GLN A 219 -5.20 -14.67 4.19
CA GLN A 219 -3.99 -14.52 3.37
C GLN A 219 -3.05 -13.37 3.75
N THR A 220 -3.18 -12.72 4.90
CA THR A 220 -2.09 -11.91 5.46
C THR A 220 -1.93 -12.26 6.92
N PHE A 221 -0.70 -12.53 7.30
CA PHE A 221 -0.29 -13.22 8.50
C PHE A 221 -0.45 -14.75 8.37
N LYS A 222 0.67 -15.46 8.29
CA LYS A 222 0.72 -16.80 8.89
C LYS A 222 0.64 -16.59 10.41
N PRO A 223 0.24 -17.59 11.21
CA PRO A 223 0.59 -17.55 12.62
C PRO A 223 2.07 -17.19 12.72
N LEU A 224 2.42 -16.17 13.54
CA LEU A 224 3.82 -15.81 13.79
C LEU A 224 4.57 -17.12 13.93
N SER A 225 5.53 -17.35 13.02
CA SER A 225 6.27 -18.60 12.95
C SER A 225 6.70 -19.01 14.35
N SER A 226 6.82 -20.32 14.57
CA SER A 226 7.34 -20.95 15.79
C SER A 226 8.82 -20.61 16.04
N ASP A 227 9.24 -19.39 15.71
CA ASP A 227 10.56 -18.85 15.93
C ASP A 227 10.55 -18.16 17.29
N GLU A 228 11.60 -18.37 18.07
CA GLU A 228 11.77 -17.91 19.46
C GLU A 228 11.86 -16.37 19.61
N SER A 229 11.50 -15.60 18.57
CA SER A 229 11.40 -14.16 18.62
C SER A 229 10.24 -13.72 19.53
N PRO A 230 10.38 -12.62 20.32
CA PRO A 230 9.30 -12.13 21.15
C PRO A 230 8.07 -11.86 20.27
N LYS A 231 6.96 -12.54 20.58
CA LYS A 231 5.71 -12.37 19.83
C LYS A 231 5.06 -11.06 20.23
N VAL A 232 4.80 -10.25 19.23
CA VAL A 232 4.03 -9.02 19.36
C VAL A 232 2.57 -9.41 19.61
N ASN A 233 1.96 -8.90 20.68
CA ASN A 233 0.58 -9.24 21.03
C ASN A 233 -0.41 -8.69 19.97
N SER A 234 -1.07 -9.60 19.26
CA SER A 234 -1.96 -9.30 18.14
C SER A 234 -3.14 -8.38 18.54
N LEU A 235 -3.65 -8.52 19.77
CA LEU A 235 -4.77 -7.73 20.29
C LEU A 235 -4.46 -6.23 20.35
N PHE A 236 -3.22 -5.86 20.69
CA PHE A 236 -2.89 -4.42 20.74
C PHE A 236 -2.81 -3.81 19.34
N LEU A 237 -2.31 -4.57 18.36
CA LEU A 237 -2.23 -4.12 16.97
C LEU A 237 -3.65 -3.93 16.41
N GLN A 238 -4.54 -4.87 16.71
CA GLN A 238 -5.96 -4.76 16.37
C GLN A 238 -6.60 -3.55 17.04
N ALA A 239 -6.41 -3.36 18.35
CA ALA A 239 -6.94 -2.19 19.06
C ALA A 239 -6.48 -0.87 18.41
N ILE A 240 -5.18 -0.71 18.14
CA ILE A 240 -4.65 0.49 17.47
C ILE A 240 -5.29 0.67 16.09
N SER A 241 -5.35 -0.40 15.29
CA SER A 241 -5.91 -0.34 13.94
C SER A 241 -7.38 0.09 13.94
N GLN A 242 -8.21 -0.49 14.82
CA GLN A 242 -9.63 -0.15 14.91
C GLN A 242 -9.82 1.30 15.36
N ASN A 243 -9.06 1.77 16.36
CA ASN A 243 -9.12 3.17 16.80
C ASN A 243 -8.73 4.16 15.69
N ILE A 244 -7.81 3.79 14.81
CA ILE A 244 -7.39 4.65 13.69
C ILE A 244 -8.47 4.71 12.58
N LEU A 245 -9.15 3.60 12.35
CA LEU A 245 -10.20 3.52 11.34
C LEU A 245 -11.57 4.02 11.83
N CYS A 246 -11.75 4.09 13.15
CA CYS A 246 -12.98 4.51 13.82
C CYS A 246 -13.34 5.96 13.50
N ASP A 247 -12.58 6.92 14.06
CA ASP A 247 -12.76 8.34 13.82
C ASP A 247 -11.48 9.13 14.13
N LYS A 248 -11.50 10.42 13.79
CA LYS A 248 -10.39 11.34 14.06
C LYS A 248 -10.09 11.53 15.56
N THR A 249 -11.09 11.41 16.43
CA THR A 249 -10.96 11.66 17.87
C THR A 249 -10.16 10.54 18.54
N HIS A 250 -10.47 9.29 18.23
CA HIS A 250 -9.74 8.10 18.67
C HIS A 250 -8.31 8.10 18.10
N CYS A 251 -8.14 8.43 16.81
CA CYS A 251 -6.81 8.64 16.23
C CYS A 251 -6.00 9.65 17.04
N LYS A 252 -6.61 10.81 17.33
CA LYS A 252 -5.95 11.90 18.06
C LYS A 252 -5.55 11.45 19.46
N ALA A 253 -6.42 10.71 20.15
CA ALA A 253 -6.10 10.17 21.47
C ALA A 253 -4.86 9.28 21.44
N LEU A 254 -4.70 8.41 20.42
CA LEU A 254 -3.50 7.59 20.27
C LEU A 254 -2.26 8.43 19.93
N VAL A 255 -2.37 9.35 18.96
CA VAL A 255 -1.25 10.18 18.50
C VAL A 255 -0.73 11.09 19.62
N ASP A 256 -1.63 11.77 20.33
CA ASP A 256 -1.29 12.65 21.47
C ASP A 256 -0.62 11.87 22.62
N ASN A 257 -0.88 10.56 22.73
CA ASN A 257 -0.30 9.68 23.74
C ASN A 257 0.87 8.83 23.19
N GLY A 258 1.50 9.27 22.11
CA GLY A 258 2.81 8.77 21.68
C GLY A 258 2.80 7.57 20.75
N LEU A 259 1.73 7.37 19.97
CA LEU A 259 1.64 6.29 18.98
C LEU A 259 2.86 6.22 18.04
N PHE A 260 3.34 7.35 17.51
CA PHE A 260 4.52 7.36 16.62
C PHE A 260 5.79 6.79 17.29
N LEU A 261 5.94 6.95 18.61
CA LEU A 261 7.05 6.37 19.37
C LEU A 261 6.88 4.87 19.58
N VAL A 262 5.64 4.42 19.82
CA VAL A 262 5.29 2.99 19.89
C VAL A 262 5.63 2.31 18.56
N LEU A 263 5.27 2.92 17.43
CA LEU A 263 5.58 2.40 16.10
C LEU A 263 7.09 2.31 15.84
N HIS A 264 7.88 3.31 16.25
CA HIS A 264 9.35 3.23 16.18
C HIS A 264 9.90 2.10 17.04
N TYR A 265 9.38 1.93 18.26
CA TYR A 265 9.84 0.87 19.16
C TYR A 265 9.57 -0.50 18.57
N LEU A 266 8.37 -0.72 18.04
CA LEU A 266 7.97 -1.96 17.39
C LEU A 266 8.83 -2.25 16.15
N ARG A 267 9.05 -1.25 15.28
CA ARG A 267 9.92 -1.39 14.10
C ARG A 267 11.35 -1.78 14.48
N ASN A 268 11.92 -1.13 15.49
CA ASN A 268 13.33 -1.26 15.83
C ASN A 268 13.67 -2.53 16.64
N ASN A 269 12.71 -3.06 17.41
CA ASN A 269 12.94 -4.23 18.27
C ASN A 269 12.47 -5.55 17.65
N TYR A 270 11.63 -5.50 16.62
CA TYR A 270 11.07 -6.70 15.99
C TYR A 270 11.39 -6.71 14.50
N SER A 271 12.08 -7.76 14.05
CA SER A 271 12.42 -7.97 12.63
C SER A 271 11.29 -8.65 11.84
N ASN A 272 10.11 -8.80 12.45
CA ASN A 272 8.96 -9.42 11.80
C ASN A 272 8.46 -8.52 10.66
N VAL A 273 8.53 -9.05 9.44
CA VAL A 273 8.22 -8.31 8.21
C VAL A 273 6.74 -7.96 8.10
N GLU A 274 5.91 -8.87 8.58
CA GLU A 274 4.45 -8.79 8.68
C GLU A 274 4.04 -7.63 9.61
N LEU A 275 4.72 -7.45 10.75
CA LEU A 275 4.56 -6.29 11.62
C LEU A 275 4.96 -4.99 10.89
N HIS A 276 6.04 -4.99 10.11
CA HIS A 276 6.45 -3.78 9.37
C HIS A 276 5.43 -3.39 8.30
N ASP A 277 4.79 -4.37 7.63
CA ASP A 277 3.67 -4.12 6.72
C ASP A 277 2.50 -3.45 7.43
N TRP A 278 2.19 -3.91 8.65
CA TRP A 278 1.16 -3.31 9.49
C TRP A 278 1.53 -1.87 9.86
N ILE A 279 2.76 -1.62 10.34
CA ILE A 279 3.22 -0.26 10.70
C ILE A 279 3.13 0.67 9.48
N ALA A 280 3.55 0.22 8.29
CA ALA A 280 3.48 1.01 7.08
C ALA A 280 2.04 1.41 6.73
N GLN A 281 1.09 0.46 6.83
CA GLN A 281 -0.33 0.73 6.61
C GLN A 281 -0.94 1.64 7.69
N THR A 282 -0.57 1.45 8.96
CA THR A 282 -0.97 2.32 10.07
C THR A 282 -0.57 3.77 9.80
N LEU A 283 0.70 3.99 9.41
CA LEU A 283 1.21 5.31 9.06
C LEU A 283 0.51 5.88 7.81
N ALA A 284 0.22 5.05 6.81
CA ALA A 284 -0.53 5.46 5.64
C ALA A 284 -1.96 5.94 5.99
N ASN A 285 -2.64 5.26 6.91
CA ASN A 285 -3.96 5.68 7.39
C ASN A 285 -3.89 6.97 8.21
N LEU A 286 -2.86 7.12 9.07
CA LEU A 286 -2.64 8.37 9.81
C LEU A 286 -2.36 9.56 8.90
N SER A 287 -1.71 9.34 7.74
CA SER A 287 -1.37 10.40 6.80
C SER A 287 -2.60 11.07 6.16
N VAL A 288 -3.78 10.46 6.24
CA VAL A 288 -5.04 11.07 5.76
C VAL A 288 -5.42 12.30 6.61
N TYR A 289 -4.96 12.38 7.86
CA TYR A 289 -5.27 13.49 8.76
C TYR A 289 -4.15 14.53 8.76
N LYS A 290 -4.43 15.71 8.20
CA LYS A 290 -3.47 16.84 8.14
C LYS A 290 -2.91 17.24 9.52
N ASP A 291 -3.73 17.16 10.56
CA ASP A 291 -3.33 17.44 11.96
C ASP A 291 -2.12 16.61 12.41
N PHE A 292 -1.91 15.43 11.84
CA PHE A 292 -0.82 14.53 12.23
C PHE A 292 0.42 14.63 11.34
N HIS A 293 0.40 15.44 10.28
CA HIS A 293 1.50 15.54 9.30
C HIS A 293 2.82 15.97 9.94
N SER A 294 2.77 16.94 10.87
CA SER A 294 3.95 17.42 11.60
C SER A 294 4.63 16.33 12.45
N HIS A 295 3.89 15.29 12.89
CA HIS A 295 4.46 14.18 13.65
C HIS A 295 5.40 13.31 12.81
N PHE A 296 5.15 13.13 11.50
CA PHE A 296 6.05 12.37 10.63
C PHE A 296 7.44 13.00 10.56
N TRP A 297 7.52 14.32 10.61
CA TRP A 297 8.78 15.06 10.62
C TRP A 297 9.40 15.12 12.01
N SER A 298 8.64 15.58 13.02
CA SER A 298 9.15 15.77 14.39
C SER A 298 9.58 14.46 15.07
N THR A 299 9.08 13.32 14.59
CA THR A 299 9.49 11.99 15.06
C THR A 299 10.39 11.23 14.08
N ASN A 300 11.00 11.91 13.10
CA ASN A 300 12.03 11.38 12.19
C ASN A 300 11.58 10.16 11.35
N TRP A 301 10.35 10.15 10.83
CA TRP A 301 9.91 9.07 9.94
C TRP A 301 10.37 9.24 8.49
N PHE A 302 10.77 10.44 8.05
CA PHE A 302 11.09 10.67 6.63
C PHE A 302 12.24 9.78 6.13
N GLY A 303 13.29 9.58 6.91
CA GLY A 303 14.38 8.65 6.56
C GLY A 303 13.87 7.21 6.35
N VAL A 304 12.98 6.74 7.24
CA VAL A 304 12.34 5.42 7.12
C VAL A 304 11.45 5.35 5.87
N LEU A 305 10.67 6.39 5.59
CA LEU A 305 9.80 6.43 4.41
C LEU A 305 10.62 6.40 3.13
N VAL A 306 11.78 7.06 3.08
CA VAL A 306 12.69 7.01 1.94
C VAL A 306 13.28 5.61 1.75
N GLU A 307 13.71 4.95 2.83
CA GLU A 307 14.14 3.54 2.77
C GLU A 307 13.02 2.64 2.25
N TRP A 308 11.80 2.81 2.76
CA TRP A 308 10.63 2.03 2.35
C TRP A 308 10.19 2.31 0.92
N LEU A 309 10.24 3.56 0.46
CA LEU A 309 9.91 3.94 -0.91
C LEU A 309 10.83 3.25 -1.93
N GLN A 310 12.08 3.01 -1.55
CA GLN A 310 13.08 2.30 -2.34
C GLN A 310 13.04 0.77 -2.14
N SER A 311 12.17 0.27 -1.25
CA SER A 311 12.03 -1.15 -1.00
C SER A 311 11.35 -1.88 -2.15
N ASP A 312 11.85 -3.08 -2.39
CA ASP A 312 11.25 -4.05 -3.29
C ASP A 312 9.89 -4.58 -2.80
N ARG A 313 9.53 -4.37 -1.53
CA ARG A 313 8.24 -4.80 -0.96
C ARG A 313 7.17 -3.74 -1.22
N LEU A 314 6.10 -4.10 -1.95
CA LEU A 314 5.07 -3.15 -2.37
C LEU A 314 4.29 -2.56 -1.20
N GLU A 315 4.05 -3.35 -0.17
CA GLU A 315 3.39 -2.94 1.07
C GLU A 315 4.13 -1.75 1.70
N TRP A 316 5.46 -1.72 1.62
CA TRP A 316 6.28 -0.64 2.15
C TRP A 316 6.37 0.52 1.17
N SER A 317 6.73 0.25 -0.08
CA SER A 317 6.99 1.31 -1.05
C SER A 317 5.75 2.09 -1.44
N LEU A 318 4.61 1.42 -1.64
CA LEU A 318 3.35 2.10 -1.97
C LEU A 318 2.74 2.80 -0.75
N SER A 319 2.90 2.26 0.46
CA SER A 319 2.49 2.96 1.69
C SER A 319 3.35 4.22 1.91
N ALA A 320 4.66 4.13 1.73
CA ALA A 320 5.55 5.29 1.80
C ALA A 320 5.21 6.34 0.73
N ALA A 321 4.98 5.91 -0.52
CA ALA A 321 4.55 6.80 -1.60
C ALA A 321 3.25 7.52 -1.26
N LYS A 322 2.27 6.80 -0.71
CA LYS A 322 0.99 7.36 -0.26
C LYS A 322 1.16 8.37 0.88
N ILE A 323 1.97 8.03 1.89
CA ILE A 323 2.25 8.95 3.01
C ILE A 323 2.86 10.24 2.47
N LEU A 324 3.93 10.15 1.69
CA LEU A 324 4.61 11.33 1.13
C LEU A 324 3.73 12.11 0.13
N TYR A 325 2.79 11.45 -0.55
CA TYR A 325 1.77 12.12 -1.34
C TYR A 325 0.84 12.95 -0.44
N ASN A 326 0.32 12.35 0.62
CA ASN A 326 -0.63 12.98 1.53
C ASN A 326 -0.02 14.13 2.34
N LEU A 327 1.25 14.03 2.72
CA LEU A 327 2.00 15.08 3.44
C LEU A 327 2.22 16.36 2.61
N ASN A 328 1.85 16.37 1.33
CA ASN A 328 2.04 17.53 0.46
C ASN A 328 1.01 18.63 0.72
N GLU A 329 1.42 19.64 1.48
CA GLU A 329 0.57 20.78 1.88
C GLU A 329 0.17 21.67 0.69
N ASP A 330 0.95 21.72 -0.39
CA ASP A 330 0.69 22.57 -1.56
C ASP A 330 -0.58 22.13 -2.34
N SER A 331 -1.14 20.96 -2.02
CA SER A 331 -2.43 20.50 -2.54
C SER A 331 -3.54 20.66 -1.50
N ASN A 332 -4.23 21.79 -1.54
CA ASN A 332 -5.25 22.14 -0.55
C ASN A 332 -6.41 21.11 -0.42
N GLU A 333 -6.62 20.20 -1.39
CA GLU A 333 -7.73 19.21 -1.36
C GLU A 333 -7.34 17.77 -1.74
N ASN A 334 -6.05 17.41 -1.82
CA ASN A 334 -5.65 16.14 -2.46
C ASN A 334 -5.08 15.15 -1.45
N LEU A 335 -5.95 14.37 -0.81
CA LEU A 335 -5.54 13.24 0.02
C LEU A 335 -5.94 11.94 -0.66
N LEU A 336 -5.13 10.92 -0.52
CA LEU A 336 -5.44 9.53 -0.86
C LEU A 336 -6.01 8.88 0.40
N PRO A 337 -7.30 8.55 0.45
CA PRO A 337 -7.93 7.80 1.54
C PRO A 337 -7.29 6.42 1.72
N ASP A 338 -7.59 5.74 2.82
CA ASP A 338 -7.13 4.38 3.16
C ASP A 338 -7.25 3.38 1.98
N SER A 339 -8.34 3.46 1.22
CA SER A 339 -8.62 2.57 0.09
C SER A 339 -7.85 2.89 -1.20
N ILE A 340 -7.15 4.02 -1.31
CA ILE A 340 -6.49 4.43 -2.56
C ILE A 340 -4.96 4.44 -2.40
N TYR A 341 -4.28 3.83 -3.38
CA TYR A 341 -2.82 3.82 -3.50
C TYR A 341 -2.39 4.36 -4.86
N VAL A 342 -1.31 5.15 -4.88
CA VAL A 342 -0.68 5.62 -6.10
C VAL A 342 0.40 4.63 -6.55
N LEU A 343 0.26 4.09 -7.76
CA LEU A 343 1.27 3.24 -8.39
C LEU A 343 2.22 4.06 -9.28
N ASN A 344 1.73 5.16 -9.85
CA ASN A 344 2.52 6.10 -10.66
C ASN A 344 1.87 7.49 -10.69
N PRO A 345 2.64 8.59 -10.54
CA PRO A 345 4.03 8.62 -10.11
C PRO A 345 4.18 8.38 -8.60
N ILE A 346 5.17 7.58 -8.19
CA ILE A 346 5.52 7.39 -6.76
C ILE A 346 6.45 8.47 -6.21
N PHE A 347 7.15 9.18 -7.10
CA PHE A 347 8.02 10.32 -6.80
C PHE A 347 7.33 11.63 -7.17
N HIS A 348 7.92 12.76 -6.79
CA HIS A 348 7.45 14.06 -7.29
C HIS A 348 7.61 14.11 -8.81
N ASP A 349 6.55 14.46 -9.51
CA ASP A 349 6.54 14.64 -10.95
C ASP A 349 6.15 16.08 -11.28
N LYS A 350 6.90 16.70 -12.19
CA LYS A 350 6.69 18.08 -12.64
C LYS A 350 5.47 18.19 -13.55
N ILE A 351 5.10 17.09 -14.19
CA ILE A 351 4.00 17.05 -15.17
C ILE A 351 2.80 16.44 -14.48
N ASP A 352 1.74 17.25 -14.33
CA ASP A 352 0.46 16.71 -13.92
C ASP A 352 -0.04 15.76 -15.01
N LYS A 353 -0.35 14.52 -14.64
CA LYS A 353 -0.71 13.46 -15.58
C LYS A 353 -2.06 13.73 -16.20
N ASN A 354 -2.24 13.54 -17.50
CA ASN A 354 -3.50 13.90 -18.15
C ASN A 354 -4.59 12.82 -18.12
N VAL A 355 -4.26 11.59 -17.74
CA VAL A 355 -5.20 10.45 -17.72
C VAL A 355 -5.09 9.67 -16.43
N ASP A 356 -6.23 9.28 -15.87
CA ASP A 356 -6.32 8.35 -14.74
C ASP A 356 -6.54 6.92 -15.23
N ILE A 357 -5.73 5.99 -14.73
CA ILE A 357 -6.01 4.56 -14.84
C ILE A 357 -6.25 4.03 -13.43
N VAL A 358 -7.45 3.49 -13.22
CA VAL A 358 -7.91 3.02 -11.91
C VAL A 358 -7.99 1.50 -11.93
N LEU A 359 -7.18 0.85 -11.10
CA LEU A 359 -7.08 -0.59 -10.96
C LEU A 359 -7.95 -1.09 -9.80
N VAL A 360 -8.88 -2.00 -10.06
CA VAL A 360 -9.83 -2.56 -9.07
C VAL A 360 -9.69 -4.08 -9.00
N HIS A 361 -9.22 -4.60 -7.86
CA HIS A 361 -9.02 -6.05 -7.67
C HIS A 361 -10.33 -6.79 -7.44
N GLY A 362 -10.31 -8.12 -7.20
CA GLY A 362 -11.49 -8.93 -6.89
C GLY A 362 -11.46 -9.53 -5.48
N LEU A 363 -12.34 -10.50 -5.20
CA LEU A 363 -12.34 -11.26 -3.94
C LEU A 363 -10.98 -11.92 -3.66
N LEU A 364 -10.57 -11.91 -2.40
CA LEU A 364 -9.26 -12.35 -1.90
C LEU A 364 -8.06 -11.68 -2.62
N GLY A 365 -8.34 -10.61 -3.37
CA GLY A 365 -7.32 -9.79 -3.98
C GLY A 365 -6.81 -8.74 -3.01
N GLY A 366 -5.91 -7.93 -3.52
CA GLY A 366 -5.42 -6.73 -2.85
C GLY A 366 -4.56 -5.93 -3.81
N THR A 367 -4.36 -4.65 -3.52
CA THR A 367 -3.46 -3.80 -4.32
C THR A 367 -2.05 -4.39 -4.36
N PHE A 368 -1.58 -4.92 -3.24
CA PHE A 368 -0.24 -5.50 -3.11
C PHE A 368 -0.12 -6.93 -3.65
N LYS A 369 -1.20 -7.55 -4.16
CA LYS A 369 -1.20 -8.96 -4.57
C LYS A 369 -1.61 -9.15 -6.03
N THR A 370 -2.77 -8.60 -6.39
CA THR A 370 -3.45 -8.87 -7.67
C THR A 370 -2.62 -8.43 -8.88
N TRP A 371 -1.86 -7.36 -8.73
CA TRP A 371 -1.15 -6.69 -9.82
C TRP A 371 0.32 -7.12 -9.92
N ARG A 372 0.73 -8.14 -9.15
CA ARG A 372 2.10 -8.66 -9.12
C ARG A 372 2.29 -9.83 -10.08
N GLN A 373 3.52 -10.02 -10.56
CA GLN A 373 3.92 -11.27 -11.20
C GLN A 373 4.20 -12.34 -10.13
N ASN A 374 3.85 -13.59 -10.42
CA ASN A 374 3.97 -14.71 -9.49
C ASN A 374 5.42 -14.90 -9.04
N ASP A 375 5.64 -15.02 -7.73
CA ASP A 375 6.98 -15.17 -7.15
C ASP A 375 7.69 -16.45 -7.61
N THR A 376 6.95 -17.51 -7.98
CA THR A 376 7.55 -18.75 -8.51
C THR A 376 8.24 -18.57 -9.86
N GLU A 377 7.96 -17.48 -10.59
CA GLU A 377 8.68 -17.15 -11.83
C GLU A 377 10.07 -16.55 -11.57
N LYS A 378 10.37 -16.08 -10.34
CA LYS A 378 11.74 -15.71 -9.93
C LYS A 378 12.67 -16.92 -9.88
N ASP A 379 12.12 -18.08 -9.52
CA ASP A 379 12.89 -19.32 -9.27
C ASP A 379 13.17 -20.13 -10.54
N VAL A 380 12.60 -19.72 -11.68
CA VAL A 380 12.94 -20.30 -12.98
C VAL A 380 14.31 -19.78 -13.40
N LYS A 381 15.36 -20.54 -13.06
CA LYS A 381 16.76 -20.30 -13.44
C LYS A 381 16.88 -19.96 -14.93
N GLY A 382 17.01 -18.67 -15.24
CA GLY A 382 17.16 -18.15 -16.61
C GLY A 382 16.26 -16.97 -16.96
N ALA A 383 15.23 -16.66 -16.18
CA ALA A 383 14.29 -15.54 -16.44
C ALA A 383 14.62 -14.26 -15.64
N THR A 384 15.89 -13.89 -15.51
CA THR A 384 16.28 -12.80 -14.59
C THR A 384 15.98 -11.38 -15.11
N ASN A 385 15.74 -11.19 -16.41
CA ASN A 385 15.61 -9.84 -16.98
C ASN A 385 14.17 -9.36 -17.22
N SER A 386 13.14 -10.22 -17.08
CA SER A 386 11.74 -9.83 -17.37
C SER A 386 10.80 -9.81 -16.17
N TYR A 387 11.25 -10.19 -14.97
CA TYR A 387 10.39 -10.20 -13.79
C TYR A 387 9.99 -8.77 -13.36
N THR A 388 8.72 -8.60 -12.99
CA THR A 388 8.17 -7.37 -12.42
C THR A 388 7.41 -7.64 -11.13
N ARG A 389 7.65 -6.82 -10.11
CA ARG A 389 6.88 -6.92 -8.86
C ARG A 389 5.48 -6.36 -8.98
N CYS A 390 5.27 -5.38 -9.85
CA CYS A 390 3.98 -4.76 -10.11
C CYS A 390 3.96 -4.39 -11.60
N TRP A 391 3.24 -5.16 -12.41
CA TRP A 391 3.26 -4.96 -13.87
C TRP A 391 2.69 -3.61 -14.31
N PRO A 392 1.63 -3.04 -13.70
CA PRO A 392 1.14 -1.73 -14.10
C PRO A 392 2.19 -0.65 -13.81
N GLN A 393 2.80 -0.70 -12.64
CA GLN A 393 3.82 0.26 -12.24
C GLN A 393 5.07 0.19 -13.13
N LYS A 394 5.53 -1.00 -13.53
CA LYS A 394 6.76 -1.14 -14.32
C LYS A 394 6.52 -0.99 -15.82
N TRP A 395 5.52 -1.68 -16.37
CA TRP A 395 5.31 -1.76 -17.82
C TRP A 395 4.37 -0.65 -18.29
N LEU A 396 3.19 -0.50 -17.68
CA LEU A 396 2.19 0.46 -18.15
C LEU A 396 2.65 1.91 -17.97
N ALA A 397 3.30 2.23 -16.86
CA ALA A 397 3.88 3.56 -16.66
C ALA A 397 5.04 3.87 -17.63
N SER A 398 5.80 2.86 -18.05
CA SER A 398 6.87 3.01 -19.05
C SER A 398 6.31 3.19 -20.46
N ASP A 399 5.25 2.45 -20.80
CA ASP A 399 4.62 2.50 -22.13
C ASP A 399 3.83 3.79 -22.33
N ILE A 400 3.24 4.33 -21.25
CA ILE A 400 2.43 5.56 -21.30
C ILE A 400 2.84 6.50 -20.15
N PRO A 401 3.85 7.36 -20.34
CA PRO A 401 4.38 8.20 -19.27
C PRO A 401 3.42 9.25 -18.71
N ASP A 402 2.37 9.61 -19.45
CA ASP A 402 1.40 10.67 -19.12
C ASP A 402 0.14 10.16 -18.38
N ILE A 403 0.31 9.10 -17.57
CA ILE A 403 -0.78 8.49 -16.81
C ILE A 403 -0.54 8.61 -15.30
N ARG A 404 -1.61 8.83 -14.55
CA ARG A 404 -1.68 8.56 -13.12
C ARG A 404 -2.28 7.18 -12.92
N LEU A 405 -1.52 6.28 -12.30
CA LEU A 405 -1.98 4.94 -11.96
C LEU A 405 -2.44 4.92 -10.51
N LEU A 406 -3.72 4.64 -10.28
CA LEU A 406 -4.30 4.46 -8.95
C LEU A 406 -4.76 3.01 -8.79
N ALA A 407 -4.49 2.41 -7.63
CA ALA A 407 -5.01 1.11 -7.27
C ALA A 407 -5.95 1.25 -6.07
N VAL A 408 -7.12 0.62 -6.20
CA VAL A 408 -8.12 0.58 -5.16
C VAL A 408 -7.89 -0.67 -4.32
N ASN A 409 -7.66 -0.49 -3.03
CA ASN A 409 -7.54 -1.51 -2.03
C ASN A 409 -8.77 -1.52 -1.15
N TYR A 410 -9.42 -2.67 -1.02
CA TYR A 410 -10.60 -2.80 -0.19
C TYR A 410 -10.68 -4.23 0.38
N GLN A 411 -11.14 -4.38 1.61
CA GLN A 411 -11.15 -5.69 2.28
C GLN A 411 -12.18 -6.62 1.66
N THR A 412 -11.84 -7.87 1.38
CA THR A 412 -12.77 -8.85 0.80
C THR A 412 -12.73 -10.15 1.58
N TYR A 413 -13.90 -10.70 1.89
CA TYR A 413 -14.01 -11.94 2.65
C TYR A 413 -14.77 -12.99 1.85
N ILE A 414 -14.40 -14.27 2.00
CA ILE A 414 -15.19 -15.40 1.47
C ILE A 414 -16.20 -15.90 2.51
N SER A 415 -15.87 -15.75 3.79
CA SER A 415 -16.63 -16.25 4.91
C SER A 415 -16.76 -15.16 5.98
N ASN A 416 -17.89 -15.16 6.67
CA ASN A 416 -18.16 -14.30 7.81
C ASN A 416 -17.73 -14.94 9.14
N TRP A 417 -17.17 -16.16 9.13
CA TRP A 417 -16.61 -16.75 10.35
C TRP A 417 -15.41 -15.96 10.87
N SER A 418 -14.72 -15.23 9.98
CA SER A 418 -13.49 -14.52 10.29
C SER A 418 -13.69 -13.09 10.84
N ILE A 419 -14.85 -12.81 11.46
CA ILE A 419 -15.20 -11.48 11.98
C ILE A 419 -15.69 -11.67 13.42
N GLU A 420 -14.74 -11.78 14.36
CA GLU A 420 -15.01 -11.92 15.81
C GLU A 420 -15.88 -10.81 16.41
N CYS A 421 -16.05 -9.68 15.72
CA CYS A 421 -16.97 -8.63 16.14
C CYS A 421 -18.27 -8.64 15.32
N GLN A 422 -19.37 -9.02 15.99
CA GLN A 422 -20.66 -9.31 15.35
C GLN A 422 -21.33 -8.10 14.68
N ASP A 423 -20.93 -6.87 15.04
CA ASP A 423 -21.52 -5.62 14.55
C ASP A 423 -20.69 -4.91 13.47
N ASN A 424 -19.44 -5.34 13.22
CA ASN A 424 -18.76 -5.07 11.94
C ASN A 424 -19.29 -5.97 10.80
N LYS A 425 -20.55 -6.44 10.91
CA LYS A 425 -21.39 -6.79 9.78
C LYS A 425 -21.80 -5.54 8.97
N SER A 426 -20.85 -4.65 8.68
CA SER A 426 -20.80 -4.09 7.34
C SER A 426 -20.39 -5.23 6.40
N ILE A 427 -21.32 -6.18 6.27
CA ILE A 427 -21.48 -7.05 5.13
C ILE A 427 -21.55 -6.08 3.95
N PHE A 428 -20.41 -5.70 3.38
CA PHE A 428 -20.38 -4.73 2.31
C PHE A 428 -20.95 -5.43 1.10
N THR A 429 -22.26 -5.28 0.91
CA THR A 429 -22.90 -5.53 -0.38
C THR A 429 -22.12 -4.78 -1.47
N LEU A 430 -22.19 -5.24 -2.71
CA LEU A 430 -21.59 -4.53 -3.84
C LEU A 430 -22.01 -3.05 -3.86
N LYS A 431 -23.25 -2.74 -3.43
CA LYS A 431 -23.78 -1.37 -3.35
C LYS A 431 -23.09 -0.53 -2.27
N GLN A 432 -22.95 -1.02 -1.05
CA GLN A 432 -22.25 -0.27 0.01
C GLN A 432 -20.78 -0.07 -0.33
N ARG A 433 -20.14 -1.10 -0.91
CA ARG A 433 -18.75 -1.02 -1.37
C ARG A 433 -18.56 -0.01 -2.48
N SER A 434 -19.47 -0.01 -3.45
CA SER A 434 -19.54 0.99 -4.51
C SER A 434 -19.65 2.41 -3.94
N ALA A 435 -20.58 2.65 -3.01
CA ALA A 435 -20.76 3.96 -2.39
C ALA A 435 -19.51 4.47 -1.66
N GLN A 436 -18.86 3.59 -0.88
CA GLN A 436 -17.61 3.93 -0.18
C GLN A 436 -16.48 4.25 -1.16
N LEU A 437 -16.24 3.38 -2.14
CA LEU A 437 -15.15 3.57 -3.10
C LEU A 437 -15.36 4.79 -4.00
N LEU A 438 -16.61 5.11 -4.37
CA LEU A 438 -16.93 6.32 -5.11
C LEU A 438 -16.54 7.59 -4.34
N LYS A 439 -16.84 7.63 -3.03
CA LYS A 439 -16.46 8.74 -2.16
C LYS A 439 -14.94 8.91 -2.11
N ASP A 440 -14.21 7.79 -1.98
CA ASP A 440 -12.75 7.80 -1.88
C ASP A 440 -12.06 8.15 -3.20
N LEU A 441 -12.62 7.70 -4.32
CA LEU A 441 -12.13 8.06 -5.66
C LEU A 441 -12.38 9.54 -5.96
N ALA A 442 -13.58 10.05 -5.64
CA ALA A 442 -13.91 11.46 -5.81
C ALA A 442 -13.00 12.37 -4.97
N SER A 443 -12.73 12.02 -3.72
CA SER A 443 -11.79 12.77 -2.87
C SER A 443 -10.33 12.68 -3.36
N SER A 444 -9.98 11.61 -4.08
CA SER A 444 -8.71 11.44 -4.78
C SER A 444 -8.64 12.13 -6.15
N ARG A 445 -9.62 12.99 -6.47
CA ARG A 445 -9.74 13.74 -7.75
C ARG A 445 -9.94 12.88 -8.98
N VAL A 446 -10.41 11.65 -8.81
CA VAL A 446 -10.85 10.83 -9.94
C VAL A 446 -12.14 11.45 -10.48
N GLY A 447 -12.19 11.66 -11.79
CA GLY A 447 -13.29 12.36 -12.47
C GLY A 447 -12.96 13.77 -12.91
N GLU A 448 -11.80 14.32 -12.59
CA GLU A 448 -11.31 15.58 -13.18
C GLU A 448 -10.64 15.36 -14.55
N LYS A 449 -10.16 14.13 -14.80
CA LYS A 449 -9.42 13.72 -15.99
C LYS A 449 -10.06 12.48 -16.61
N PRO A 450 -9.85 12.22 -17.91
CA PRO A 450 -10.27 10.97 -18.54
C PRO A 450 -9.84 9.73 -17.74
N ILE A 451 -10.78 8.80 -17.55
CA ILE A 451 -10.59 7.59 -16.73
C ILE A 451 -10.62 6.35 -17.62
N ILE A 452 -9.65 5.46 -17.40
CA ILE A 452 -9.66 4.08 -17.88
C ILE A 452 -9.69 3.14 -16.67
N TRP A 453 -10.71 2.29 -16.61
CA TRP A 453 -10.81 1.30 -15.56
C TRP A 453 -10.12 0.01 -15.97
N ILE A 454 -9.30 -0.55 -15.10
CA ILE A 454 -8.78 -1.91 -15.24
C ILE A 454 -9.27 -2.70 -14.04
N SER A 455 -10.07 -3.74 -14.28
CA SER A 455 -10.73 -4.46 -13.21
C SER A 455 -10.58 -5.96 -13.36
N HIS A 456 -10.46 -6.66 -12.23
CA HIS A 456 -10.31 -8.11 -12.18
C HIS A 456 -11.42 -8.77 -11.35
N SER A 457 -11.99 -9.86 -11.86
CA SER A 457 -12.98 -10.68 -11.15
C SER A 457 -14.12 -9.81 -10.58
N MET A 458 -14.44 -9.92 -9.28
CA MET A 458 -15.49 -9.13 -8.63
C MET A 458 -15.28 -7.61 -8.77
N GLY A 459 -14.05 -7.12 -8.91
CA GLY A 459 -13.78 -5.69 -9.11
C GLY A 459 -14.49 -5.10 -10.31
N GLY A 460 -14.69 -5.88 -11.37
CA GLY A 460 -15.43 -5.43 -12.54
C GLY A 460 -16.93 -5.29 -12.28
N LEU A 461 -17.49 -6.05 -11.33
CA LEU A 461 -18.88 -5.85 -10.88
C LEU A 461 -19.00 -4.61 -10.00
N ILE A 462 -18.02 -4.36 -9.14
CA ILE A 462 -17.96 -3.11 -8.36
C ILE A 462 -17.89 -1.90 -9.30
N VAL A 463 -17.04 -1.92 -10.33
CA VAL A 463 -16.99 -0.84 -11.33
C VAL A 463 -18.35 -0.65 -12.01
N LYS A 464 -19.05 -1.74 -12.37
CA LYS A 464 -20.40 -1.62 -12.93
C LYS A 464 -21.39 -1.00 -11.94
N GLN A 465 -21.39 -1.47 -10.69
CA GLN A 465 -22.26 -0.95 -9.64
C GLN A 465 -21.99 0.54 -9.40
N MET A 466 -20.72 0.96 -9.37
CA MET A 466 -20.33 2.37 -9.27
C MET A 466 -20.93 3.22 -10.38
N LEU A 467 -20.88 2.77 -11.63
CA LEU A 467 -21.44 3.52 -12.76
C LEU A 467 -22.98 3.59 -12.70
N VAL A 468 -23.65 2.54 -12.21
CA VAL A 468 -25.10 2.54 -11.96
C VAL A 468 -25.45 3.53 -10.85
N ASP A 469 -24.77 3.45 -9.70
CA ASP A 469 -25.00 4.33 -8.56
C ASP A 469 -24.74 5.80 -8.92
N ILE A 470 -23.68 6.09 -9.70
CA ILE A 470 -23.44 7.44 -10.23
C ILE A 470 -24.59 7.88 -11.14
N ASN A 471 -25.10 6.99 -12.00
CA ASN A 471 -26.20 7.34 -12.91
C ASN A 471 -27.49 7.68 -12.15
N GLU A 472 -27.73 7.04 -11.00
CA GLU A 472 -28.87 7.32 -10.10
C GLU A 472 -28.63 8.55 -9.19
N SER A 473 -27.37 8.87 -8.90
CA SER A 473 -27.01 10.02 -8.07
C SER A 473 -27.18 11.36 -8.79
N ASN A 474 -27.52 12.41 -8.04
CA ASN A 474 -27.52 13.80 -8.51
C ASN A 474 -26.25 14.58 -8.13
N ASP A 475 -25.27 13.94 -7.47
CA ASP A 475 -24.02 14.59 -7.07
C ASP A 475 -23.16 14.92 -8.31
N PRO A 476 -22.89 16.21 -8.61
CA PRO A 476 -22.09 16.62 -9.75
C PRO A 476 -20.67 16.06 -9.74
N LYS A 477 -20.05 15.89 -8.56
CA LYS A 477 -18.69 15.32 -8.45
C LYS A 477 -18.69 13.87 -8.91
N LEU A 478 -19.68 13.09 -8.46
CA LEU A 478 -19.85 11.71 -8.89
C LEU A 478 -20.19 11.61 -10.38
N LYS A 479 -21.09 12.46 -10.88
CA LYS A 479 -21.40 12.53 -12.32
C LYS A 479 -20.15 12.78 -13.18
N SER A 480 -19.18 13.55 -12.69
CA SER A 480 -17.93 13.78 -13.39
C SER A 480 -17.14 12.48 -13.63
N ILE A 481 -17.16 11.53 -12.69
CA ILE A 481 -16.53 10.21 -12.85
C ILE A 481 -17.15 9.45 -14.03
N LEU A 482 -18.49 9.44 -14.13
CA LEU A 482 -19.18 8.80 -15.26
C LEU A 482 -18.86 9.52 -16.59
N ASN A 483 -18.90 10.86 -16.61
CA ASN A 483 -18.61 11.66 -17.80
C ASN A 483 -17.15 11.50 -18.28
N GLN A 484 -16.21 11.31 -17.35
CA GLN A 484 -14.81 11.10 -17.67
C GLN A 484 -14.44 9.63 -17.93
N THR A 485 -15.32 8.68 -17.65
CA THR A 485 -15.06 7.27 -17.97
C THR A 485 -15.00 7.08 -19.49
N LYS A 486 -13.80 6.82 -20.02
CA LYS A 486 -13.55 6.65 -21.47
C LYS A 486 -13.36 5.20 -21.88
N GLY A 487 -13.01 4.33 -20.95
CA GLY A 487 -12.79 2.91 -21.23
C GLY A 487 -12.82 2.05 -19.98
N ILE A 488 -13.16 0.78 -20.17
CA ILE A 488 -13.14 -0.24 -19.12
C ILE A 488 -12.53 -1.52 -19.70
N VAL A 489 -11.57 -2.09 -18.98
CA VAL A 489 -10.94 -3.38 -19.27
C VAL A 489 -11.36 -4.38 -18.19
N PHE A 490 -11.98 -5.47 -18.60
CA PHE A 490 -12.47 -6.52 -17.72
C PHE A 490 -11.59 -7.78 -17.83
N TYR A 491 -10.93 -8.15 -16.73
CA TYR A 491 -10.20 -9.42 -16.60
C TYR A 491 -11.03 -10.42 -15.79
N SER A 492 -11.48 -11.50 -16.45
CA SER A 492 -12.16 -12.62 -15.79
C SER A 492 -13.37 -12.23 -14.92
N VAL A 493 -14.12 -11.20 -15.32
CA VAL A 493 -15.24 -10.66 -14.54
C VAL A 493 -16.49 -11.54 -14.73
N PRO A 494 -17.11 -12.05 -13.66
CA PRO A 494 -18.29 -12.91 -13.76
C PRO A 494 -19.55 -12.09 -14.04
N HIS A 495 -19.67 -11.52 -15.24
CA HIS A 495 -20.77 -10.61 -15.61
C HIS A 495 -22.18 -11.19 -15.47
N LYS A 496 -22.32 -12.52 -15.46
CA LYS A 496 -23.60 -13.25 -15.29
C LYS A 496 -23.61 -14.11 -14.01
N GLY A 497 -22.74 -13.77 -13.05
CA GLY A 497 -22.42 -14.63 -11.92
C GLY A 497 -21.56 -15.84 -12.30
N THR A 498 -21.17 -16.62 -11.31
CA THR A 498 -20.35 -17.82 -11.44
C THR A 498 -21.02 -19.01 -10.75
N GLU A 499 -20.94 -20.19 -11.37
CA GLU A 499 -21.39 -21.46 -10.77
C GLU A 499 -20.58 -21.81 -9.53
N MET A 500 -19.33 -21.32 -9.43
CA MET A 500 -18.43 -21.59 -8.31
C MET A 500 -18.87 -20.91 -7.00
N ALA A 501 -19.72 -19.88 -7.07
CA ALA A 501 -20.33 -19.23 -5.91
C ALA A 501 -21.64 -19.91 -5.47
N VAL A 502 -22.17 -20.85 -6.28
CA VAL A 502 -23.40 -21.59 -5.97
C VAL A 502 -23.07 -22.72 -5.01
N TRP A 503 -23.22 -22.47 -3.71
CA TRP A 503 -22.93 -23.45 -2.66
C TRP A 503 -24.22 -24.11 -2.19
N THR A 504 -24.15 -25.37 -1.78
CA THR A 504 -25.31 -26.08 -1.23
C THR A 504 -25.76 -25.44 0.10
N PRO A 505 -27.05 -25.47 0.47
CA PRO A 505 -27.52 -24.88 1.74
C PRO A 505 -26.80 -25.40 2.98
N TYR A 506 -26.35 -26.66 2.94
CA TYR A 506 -25.53 -27.27 3.97
C TYR A 506 -24.13 -26.62 4.07
N LEU A 507 -23.45 -26.44 2.94
CA LEU A 507 -22.17 -25.73 2.89
C LEU A 507 -22.30 -24.25 3.26
N GLN A 508 -23.44 -23.61 2.96
CA GLN A 508 -23.68 -22.23 3.39
C GLN A 508 -23.80 -22.10 4.91
N LYS A 509 -24.46 -23.04 5.59
CA LYS A 509 -24.50 -23.07 7.06
C LYS A 509 -23.12 -23.32 7.69
N ILE A 510 -22.29 -24.12 7.03
CA ILE A 510 -20.94 -24.44 7.51
C ILE A 510 -19.95 -23.32 7.23
N ILE A 511 -20.00 -22.67 6.07
CA ILE A 511 -18.99 -21.70 5.66
C ILE A 511 -19.44 -20.27 5.94
N SER A 512 -20.72 -20.03 6.23
CA SER A 512 -21.28 -18.69 6.47
C SER A 512 -20.78 -17.67 5.44
N PRO A 513 -21.11 -17.86 4.14
CA PRO A 513 -20.50 -17.09 3.06
C PRO A 513 -20.78 -15.59 3.20
N SER A 514 -19.81 -14.76 2.81
CA SER A 514 -19.98 -13.30 2.77
C SER A 514 -21.02 -12.90 1.73
N SER A 515 -21.70 -11.76 1.92
CA SER A 515 -22.69 -11.30 0.92
C SER A 515 -22.08 -11.00 -0.43
N GLU A 516 -20.83 -10.57 -0.47
CA GLU A 516 -20.09 -10.41 -1.73
C GLU A 516 -20.02 -11.72 -2.51
N LEU A 517 -19.71 -12.83 -1.82
CA LEU A 517 -19.71 -14.15 -2.44
C LEU A 517 -21.13 -14.59 -2.84
N LEU A 518 -22.14 -14.27 -2.02
CA LEU A 518 -23.54 -14.56 -2.34
C LEU A 518 -23.99 -13.85 -3.62
N GLU A 519 -23.61 -12.58 -3.80
CA GLU A 519 -23.95 -11.75 -4.96
C GLU A 519 -23.22 -12.17 -6.25
N LEU A 520 -22.17 -13.01 -6.14
CA LEU A 520 -21.51 -13.62 -7.29
C LEU A 520 -22.22 -14.86 -7.84
N ARG A 521 -23.30 -15.35 -7.22
CA ARG A 521 -24.00 -16.56 -7.66
C ARG A 521 -24.64 -16.40 -9.03
N LYS A 522 -24.44 -17.41 -9.87
CA LYS A 522 -25.15 -17.51 -11.15
C LYS A 522 -26.67 -17.64 -10.91
N GLY A 523 -27.47 -16.87 -11.67
CA GLY A 523 -28.94 -16.92 -11.62
C GLY A 523 -29.60 -15.95 -10.63
N ILE A 524 -28.84 -15.08 -9.97
CA ILE A 524 -29.37 -14.02 -9.08
C ILE A 524 -29.48 -12.66 -9.81
N ASN A 525 -28.70 -12.45 -10.89
CA ASN A 525 -28.64 -11.20 -11.65
C ASN A 525 -29.23 -11.32 -13.05
#